data_AF-A0A2E6DB99-F1
#
_entry.id   AF-A0A2E6DB99-F1
#
_cell.length_a   1.000
_cell.length_b   1.000
_cell.length_c   1.000
_cell.angle_alpha   90.00
_cell.angle_beta   90.00
_cell.angle_gamma   90.00
#
_symmetry.space_group_name_H-M   'P 1'
#
loop_
_entity.id
_entity.type
_entity.pdbx_description
1 polymer ?
#
loop_
_entity_poly.entity_id
_entity_poly.type
_entity_poly.pdbx_seq_one_letter_code
_entity_poly.pdbx_strand_id
1 'polypeptide(L)'
;MSASNPNRPPGSPAVALLLGWFLPGAGHVYLGRLRTGLMAFVVVEVLYALGLYFSGGMFLEYLPPEMRGSYAGLLTPEVGNLGALLVQVSHYGYGIGYPRPFPPLMDLGTTLTATSGVLNLLVLSSAHLGARRTQPCLGPGPSPSIAAGASLILPGLGQYLQGRRGRGILIALLLVSLFTVGCCMGDGSNLDRQRHFYYWAGQFMLGLPALVTEFAFGHPRMSFEIAYADAGVVLGCVAGMLNVLVMLDAFHYAEHGPETGEGGGHTT
;
A
#
# COMPACT_ATOMS: atom_id res chain seq x y z
N MET A 1 5.78 -26.52 35.63
CA MET A 1 5.15 -25.79 34.52
C MET A 1 5.01 -24.34 34.94
N SER A 2 5.89 -23.47 34.45
CA SER A 2 5.87 -22.05 34.84
C SER A 2 4.71 -21.36 34.10
N ALA A 3 3.75 -20.84 34.86
CA ALA A 3 2.64 -20.07 34.31
C ALA A 3 3.20 -18.88 33.52
N SER A 4 2.92 -18.84 32.22
CA SER A 4 3.32 -17.73 31.34
C SER A 4 2.77 -16.43 31.90
N ASN A 5 3.66 -15.52 32.29
CA ASN A 5 3.31 -14.22 32.85
C ASN A 5 2.45 -13.47 31.81
N PRO A 6 1.17 -13.18 32.08
CA PRO A 6 0.23 -12.65 31.08
C PRO A 6 0.60 -11.25 30.57
N ASN A 7 1.54 -10.58 31.24
CA ASN A 7 2.04 -9.25 30.88
C ASN A 7 3.29 -9.26 30.00
N ARG A 8 3.83 -10.42 29.60
CA ARG A 8 5.00 -10.46 28.70
C ARG A 8 4.54 -10.32 27.25
N PRO A 9 5.09 -9.39 26.45
CA PRO A 9 4.81 -9.33 25.03
C PRO A 9 5.15 -10.66 24.35
N PRO A 10 4.33 -11.13 23.40
CA PRO A 10 4.44 -12.47 22.83
C PRO A 10 5.71 -12.69 22.01
N GLY A 11 6.42 -11.62 21.61
CA GLY A 11 7.69 -11.69 20.90
C GLY A 11 8.28 -10.30 20.66
N SER A 12 9.44 -10.23 20.02
CA SER A 12 10.04 -8.94 19.62
C SER A 12 9.28 -8.34 18.42
N PRO A 13 8.77 -7.10 18.51
CA PRO A 13 8.06 -6.45 17.40
C PRO A 13 8.94 -6.26 16.17
N ALA A 14 10.22 -5.90 16.37
CA ALA A 14 11.17 -5.73 15.28
C ALA A 14 11.42 -7.04 14.54
N VAL A 15 11.51 -8.17 15.27
CA VAL A 15 11.68 -9.49 14.65
C VAL A 15 10.42 -9.89 13.87
N ALA A 16 9.24 -9.69 14.45
CA ALA A 16 7.98 -9.96 13.75
C ALA A 16 7.85 -9.13 12.45
N LEU A 17 8.27 -7.86 12.48
CA LEU A 17 8.28 -6.96 11.34
C LEU A 17 9.28 -7.44 10.27
N LEU A 18 10.54 -7.68 10.63
CA LEU A 18 11.58 -8.07 9.67
C LEU A 18 11.28 -9.41 9.01
N LEU A 19 10.80 -10.39 9.78
CA LEU A 19 10.38 -11.68 9.25
C LEU A 19 9.22 -11.51 8.27
N GLY A 20 8.18 -10.75 8.64
CA GLY A 20 7.02 -10.51 7.79
C GLY A 20 7.32 -9.69 6.53
N TRP A 21 8.30 -8.80 6.59
CA TRP A 21 8.73 -7.98 5.46
C TRP A 21 9.47 -8.82 4.40
N PHE A 22 10.33 -9.74 4.85
CA PHE A 22 11.07 -10.63 3.96
C PHE A 22 10.20 -11.79 3.45
N LEU A 23 9.39 -12.39 4.32
CA LEU A 23 8.51 -13.51 4.00
C LEU A 23 7.09 -13.21 4.51
N PRO A 24 6.13 -12.89 3.63
CA PRO A 24 4.77 -12.56 4.03
C PRO A 24 4.18 -13.59 5.00
N GLY A 25 3.58 -13.09 6.09
CA GLY A 25 2.98 -13.94 7.12
C GLY A 25 3.96 -14.56 8.14
N ALA A 26 5.28 -14.56 7.90
CA ALA A 26 6.25 -15.14 8.84
C ALA A 26 6.25 -14.46 10.22
N GLY A 27 5.99 -13.16 10.29
CA GLY A 27 5.78 -12.44 11.55
C GLY A 27 4.61 -12.98 12.38
N HIS A 28 3.52 -13.42 11.74
CA HIS A 28 2.41 -14.05 12.44
C HIS A 28 2.73 -15.47 12.90
N VAL A 29 3.46 -16.24 12.09
CA VAL A 29 3.93 -17.58 12.47
C VAL A 29 4.87 -17.49 13.68
N TYR A 30 5.78 -16.50 13.70
CA TYR A 30 6.67 -16.23 14.82
C TYR A 30 5.90 -15.96 16.13
N LEU A 31 4.74 -15.32 16.05
CA LEU A 31 3.85 -15.07 17.20
C LEU A 31 2.89 -16.26 17.50
N GLY A 32 3.10 -17.42 16.90
CA GLY A 32 2.27 -18.62 17.09
C GLY A 32 0.94 -18.61 16.33
N ARG A 33 0.68 -17.62 15.47
CA ARG A 33 -0.58 -17.47 14.70
C ARG A 33 -0.47 -18.11 13.33
N LEU A 34 -0.28 -19.43 13.29
CA LEU A 34 0.01 -20.19 12.06
C LEU A 34 -1.04 -19.98 10.95
N ARG A 35 -2.34 -20.02 11.29
CA ARG A 35 -3.42 -19.87 10.30
C ARG A 35 -3.39 -18.51 9.61
N THR A 36 -3.24 -17.43 10.38
CA THR A 36 -3.14 -16.06 9.84
C THR A 36 -1.87 -15.88 9.02
N GLY A 37 -0.75 -16.42 9.50
CA GLY A 37 0.52 -16.39 8.77
C GLY A 37 0.44 -17.11 7.42
N LEU A 38 -0.14 -18.31 7.39
CA LEU A 38 -0.30 -19.08 6.16
C LEU A 38 -1.27 -18.40 5.17
N MET A 39 -2.40 -17.87 5.66
CA MET A 39 -3.31 -17.09 4.81
C MET A 39 -2.61 -15.88 4.20
N ALA A 40 -1.87 -15.11 5.00
CA ALA A 40 -1.12 -13.97 4.52
C ALA A 40 -0.07 -14.37 3.48
N PHE A 41 0.69 -15.43 3.74
CA PHE A 41 1.66 -15.97 2.81
C PHE A 41 1.01 -16.32 1.47
N VAL A 42 -0.05 -17.14 1.49
CA VAL A 42 -0.74 -17.58 0.27
C VAL A 42 -1.30 -16.41 -0.51
N VAL A 43 -2.02 -15.48 0.14
CA VAL A 43 -2.65 -14.36 -0.57
C VAL A 43 -1.62 -13.43 -1.20
N VAL A 44 -0.60 -13.04 -0.42
CA VAL A 44 0.42 -12.08 -0.89
C VAL A 44 1.29 -12.71 -1.98
N GLU A 45 1.78 -13.94 -1.78
CA GLU A 45 2.66 -14.60 -2.75
C GLU A 45 1.92 -15.02 -4.01
N VAL A 46 0.65 -15.43 -3.94
CA VAL A 46 -0.13 -15.72 -5.15
C VAL A 46 -0.36 -14.46 -5.98
N LEU A 47 -0.68 -13.33 -5.35
CA LEU A 47 -0.78 -12.05 -6.05
C LEU A 47 0.54 -11.70 -6.75
N TYR A 48 1.66 -11.83 -6.04
CA TYR A 48 2.97 -11.54 -6.59
C TYR A 48 3.35 -12.49 -7.74
N ALA A 49 3.15 -13.80 -7.57
CA ALA A 49 3.47 -14.81 -8.57
C ALA A 49 2.60 -14.66 -9.83
N LEU A 50 1.31 -14.38 -9.69
CA LEU A 50 0.44 -14.06 -10.82
C LEU A 50 0.88 -12.75 -11.50
N GLY A 51 1.26 -11.76 -10.71
CA GLY A 51 1.80 -10.50 -11.21
C GLY A 51 3.07 -10.68 -12.05
N LEU A 52 4.02 -11.47 -11.54
CA LEU A 52 5.23 -11.87 -12.27
C LEU A 52 4.90 -12.65 -13.54
N TYR A 53 3.96 -13.59 -13.47
CA TYR A 53 3.55 -14.40 -14.61
C TYR A 53 2.97 -13.52 -15.73
N PHE A 54 2.04 -12.61 -15.42
CA PHE A 54 1.40 -11.74 -16.41
C PHE A 54 2.32 -10.64 -16.95
N SER A 55 3.23 -10.13 -16.13
CA SER A 55 4.25 -9.16 -16.56
C SER A 55 5.47 -9.80 -17.24
N GLY A 56 5.60 -11.13 -17.22
CA GLY A 56 6.81 -11.81 -17.68
C GLY A 56 8.08 -11.41 -16.91
N GLY A 57 7.92 -10.93 -15.66
CA GLY A 57 8.99 -10.35 -14.85
C GLY A 57 9.51 -8.99 -15.32
N MET A 58 8.82 -8.33 -16.27
CA MET A 58 9.31 -7.14 -16.94
C MET A 58 8.91 -5.82 -16.29
N PHE A 59 8.22 -5.79 -15.14
CA PHE A 59 7.69 -4.51 -14.65
C PHE A 59 8.78 -3.46 -14.33
N LEU A 60 9.99 -3.90 -13.98
CA LEU A 60 11.14 -2.99 -13.78
C LEU A 60 11.73 -2.48 -15.10
N GLU A 61 11.38 -3.07 -16.24
CA GLU A 61 11.77 -2.59 -17.57
C GLU A 61 11.04 -1.31 -17.96
N TYR A 62 9.90 -0.98 -17.32
CA TYR A 62 9.27 0.34 -17.42
C TYR A 62 10.20 1.48 -16.99
N LEU A 63 11.20 1.19 -16.16
CA LEU A 63 12.12 2.18 -15.69
C LEU A 63 13.05 2.65 -16.84
N PRO A 64 13.12 3.96 -17.13
CA PRO A 64 14.07 4.50 -18.10
C PRO A 64 15.51 4.15 -17.73
N PRO A 65 16.41 3.90 -18.70
CA PRO A 65 17.79 3.51 -18.43
C PRO A 65 18.51 4.43 -17.44
N GLU A 66 18.29 5.74 -17.53
CA GLU A 66 18.87 6.74 -16.64
C GLU A 66 18.44 6.62 -15.16
N MET A 67 17.30 5.97 -14.88
CA MET A 67 16.77 5.80 -13.52
C MET A 67 17.10 4.43 -12.90
N ARG A 68 17.76 3.54 -13.66
CA ARG A 68 18.11 2.17 -13.22
C ARG A 68 19.30 2.15 -12.28
N GLY A 69 19.07 2.53 -11.03
CA GLY A 69 20.06 2.45 -9.94
C GLY A 69 19.93 1.18 -9.09
N SER A 70 20.92 0.88 -8.25
CA SER A 70 20.89 -0.28 -7.33
C SER A 70 19.70 -0.27 -6.36
N TYR A 71 19.15 0.91 -6.07
CA TYR A 71 18.06 1.11 -5.11
C TYR A 71 16.72 1.46 -5.77
N ALA A 72 16.62 1.50 -7.10
CA ALA A 72 15.40 1.96 -7.76
C ALA A 72 14.18 1.06 -7.44
N GLY A 73 14.41 -0.25 -7.33
CA GLY A 73 13.36 -1.19 -6.89
C GLY A 73 12.82 -0.91 -5.49
N LEU A 74 13.61 -0.33 -4.57
CA LEU A 74 13.16 -0.03 -3.21
C LEU A 74 12.14 1.11 -3.13
N LEU A 75 12.03 1.92 -4.18
CA LEU A 75 11.07 3.02 -4.26
C LEU A 75 9.73 2.57 -4.87
N THR A 76 9.58 1.28 -5.17
CA THR A 76 8.36 0.71 -5.75
C THR A 76 7.42 0.19 -4.68
N PRO A 77 6.09 0.12 -4.92
CA PRO A 77 5.14 -0.48 -3.97
C PRO A 77 5.49 -1.93 -3.63
N GLU A 78 6.12 -2.66 -4.57
CA GLU A 78 6.58 -4.03 -4.41
C GLU A 78 7.58 -4.20 -3.26
N VAL A 79 8.27 -3.14 -2.82
CA VAL A 79 9.19 -3.18 -1.67
C VAL A 79 8.52 -3.70 -0.39
N GLY A 80 7.19 -3.57 -0.28
CA GLY A 80 6.44 -4.14 0.83
C GLY A 80 6.52 -5.67 0.92
N ASN A 81 6.79 -6.37 -0.19
CA ASN A 81 7.14 -7.79 -0.23
C ASN A 81 8.62 -7.92 -0.65
N LEU A 82 9.52 -7.64 0.29
CA LEU A 82 10.95 -7.51 0.00
C LEU A 82 11.56 -8.80 -0.53
N GLY A 83 11.21 -9.96 0.03
CA GLY A 83 11.76 -11.24 -0.41
C GLY A 83 11.44 -11.52 -1.87
N ALA A 84 10.17 -11.34 -2.25
CA ALA A 84 9.74 -11.55 -3.63
C ALA A 84 10.37 -10.52 -4.59
N LEU A 85 10.51 -9.26 -4.16
CA LEU A 85 11.21 -8.23 -4.94
C LEU A 85 12.68 -8.56 -5.15
N LEU A 86 13.39 -9.04 -4.12
CA LEU A 86 14.79 -9.45 -4.25
C LEU A 86 14.95 -10.63 -5.21
N VAL A 87 14.04 -11.61 -5.13
CA VAL A 87 13.98 -12.72 -6.09
C VAL A 87 13.80 -12.16 -7.51
N GLN A 88 12.84 -11.26 -7.73
CA GLN A 88 12.66 -10.68 -9.05
C GLN A 88 13.88 -9.90 -9.54
N VAL A 89 14.47 -9.04 -8.71
CA VAL A 89 15.65 -8.26 -9.09
C VAL A 89 16.82 -9.19 -9.44
N SER A 90 16.98 -10.30 -8.72
CA SER A 90 18.02 -11.29 -9.00
C SER A 90 17.81 -12.11 -10.27
N HIS A 91 16.55 -12.42 -10.62
CA HIS A 91 16.22 -13.27 -11.77
C HIS A 91 15.96 -12.50 -13.06
N TYR A 92 15.32 -11.33 -12.97
CA TYR A 92 14.87 -10.53 -14.11
C TYR A 92 15.58 -9.17 -14.21
N GLY A 93 15.84 -8.53 -13.07
CA GLY A 93 16.49 -7.21 -13.02
C GLY A 93 15.77 -6.17 -13.87
N TYR A 94 16.53 -5.45 -14.70
CA TYR A 94 16.02 -4.46 -15.67
C TYR A 94 15.86 -5.01 -17.09
N GLY A 95 15.71 -6.33 -17.21
CA GLY A 95 15.61 -7.02 -18.49
C GLY A 95 16.95 -7.27 -19.16
N ILE A 96 16.86 -7.61 -20.44
CA ILE A 96 17.96 -8.14 -21.27
C ILE A 96 18.81 -7.07 -21.96
N GLY A 97 18.56 -5.78 -21.69
CA GLY A 97 19.36 -4.67 -22.19
C GLY A 97 19.01 -4.17 -23.60
N TYR A 98 17.97 -4.72 -24.24
CA TYR A 98 17.42 -4.22 -25.50
C TYR A 98 15.88 -4.14 -25.45
N PRO A 99 15.26 -3.20 -26.20
CA PRO A 99 13.80 -3.06 -26.21
C PRO A 99 13.11 -4.32 -26.73
N ARG A 100 12.06 -4.75 -26.02
CA ARG A 100 11.18 -5.83 -26.44
C ARG A 100 9.72 -5.46 -26.17
N PRO A 101 8.75 -6.01 -26.92
CA PRO A 101 7.34 -5.77 -26.66
C PRO A 101 6.95 -6.26 -25.27
N PHE A 102 6.19 -5.44 -24.53
CA PHE A 102 5.64 -5.85 -23.25
C PHE A 102 4.50 -6.87 -23.45
N PRO A 103 4.28 -7.79 -22.50
CA PRO A 103 3.17 -8.74 -22.56
C PRO A 103 1.82 -8.03 -22.58
N PRO A 104 0.76 -8.66 -23.13
CA PRO A 104 -0.56 -8.05 -23.21
C PRO A 104 -1.20 -7.79 -21.83
N LEU A 105 -0.78 -8.51 -20.79
CA LEU A 105 -1.29 -8.37 -19.42
C LEU A 105 -0.28 -7.67 -18.49
N MET A 106 0.63 -6.87 -19.06
CA MET A 106 1.67 -6.18 -18.31
C MET A 106 1.09 -5.32 -17.17
N ASP A 107 0.12 -4.46 -17.46
CA ASP A 107 -0.42 -3.51 -16.46
C ASP A 107 -1.13 -4.23 -15.32
N LEU A 108 -1.89 -5.29 -15.64
CA LEU A 108 -2.47 -6.18 -14.64
C LEU A 108 -1.36 -6.84 -13.80
N GLY A 109 -0.30 -7.33 -14.46
CA GLY A 109 0.85 -7.92 -13.80
C GLY A 109 1.49 -6.98 -12.78
N THR A 110 1.77 -5.75 -13.20
CA THR A 110 2.39 -4.71 -12.35
C THR A 110 1.46 -4.26 -11.21
N THR A 111 0.15 -4.23 -11.46
CA THR A 111 -0.86 -3.93 -10.44
C THR A 111 -0.89 -5.01 -9.36
N LEU A 112 -0.82 -6.29 -9.75
CA LEU A 112 -0.84 -7.41 -8.81
C LEU A 112 0.43 -7.45 -7.94
N THR A 113 1.61 -7.21 -8.53
CA THR A 113 2.87 -7.14 -7.76
C THR A 113 2.84 -5.97 -6.78
N ALA A 114 2.41 -4.79 -7.23
CA ALA A 114 2.26 -3.61 -6.37
C ALA A 114 1.25 -3.87 -5.24
N THR A 115 0.10 -4.47 -5.55
CA THR A 115 -0.93 -4.83 -4.55
C THR A 115 -0.37 -5.79 -3.52
N SER A 116 0.40 -6.81 -3.93
CA SER A 116 1.08 -7.74 -3.03
C SER A 116 1.96 -6.99 -2.03
N GLY A 117 2.80 -6.07 -2.50
CA GLY A 117 3.69 -5.29 -1.64
C GLY A 117 2.92 -4.47 -0.60
N VAL A 118 1.94 -3.69 -1.06
CA VAL A 118 1.14 -2.82 -0.18
C VAL A 118 0.30 -3.63 0.80
N LEU A 119 -0.28 -4.75 0.37
CA LEU A 119 -1.01 -5.65 1.25
C LEU A 119 -0.10 -6.25 2.32
N ASN A 120 1.14 -6.62 1.97
CA ASN A 120 2.09 -7.14 2.94
C ASN A 120 2.48 -6.09 4.00
N LEU A 121 2.55 -4.79 3.64
CA LEU A 121 2.76 -3.72 4.62
C LEU A 121 1.63 -3.69 5.68
N LEU A 122 0.38 -3.92 5.27
CA LEU A 122 -0.74 -4.02 6.21
C LEU A 122 -0.62 -5.27 7.09
N VAL A 123 -0.28 -6.42 6.51
CA VAL A 123 -0.08 -7.68 7.26
C VAL A 123 1.06 -7.54 8.28
N LEU A 124 2.23 -7.04 7.87
CA LEU A 124 3.36 -6.90 8.80
C LEU A 124 3.08 -5.87 9.90
N SER A 125 2.26 -4.85 9.61
CA SER A 125 1.83 -3.88 10.63
C SER A 125 0.99 -4.55 11.73
N SER A 126 0.13 -5.51 11.36
CA SER A 126 -0.69 -6.24 12.33
C SER A 126 0.15 -7.22 13.15
N ALA A 127 1.16 -7.85 12.54
CA ALA A 127 2.13 -8.68 13.26
C ALA A 127 2.92 -7.84 14.26
N HIS A 128 3.46 -6.71 13.82
CA HIS A 128 4.20 -5.77 14.66
C HIS A 128 3.36 -5.28 15.85
N LEU A 129 2.11 -4.86 15.58
CA LEU A 129 1.18 -4.45 16.63
C LEU A 129 0.89 -5.58 17.61
N GLY A 130 0.65 -6.79 17.11
CA GLY A 130 0.39 -7.98 17.93
C GLY A 130 1.58 -8.41 18.78
N ALA A 131 2.82 -8.13 18.35
CA ALA A 131 4.02 -8.37 19.13
C ALA A 131 4.22 -7.32 20.23
N ARG A 132 3.84 -6.07 19.98
CA ARG A 132 4.07 -4.94 20.90
C ARG A 132 3.01 -4.81 21.98
N ARG A 133 1.75 -5.12 21.70
CA ARG A 133 0.63 -4.89 22.62
C ARG A 133 0.24 -6.15 23.41
N THR A 134 0.12 -5.96 24.72
CA THR A 134 -0.49 -6.91 25.66
C THR A 134 -1.93 -6.53 26.00
N GLN A 135 -2.32 -5.28 25.75
CA GLN A 135 -3.66 -4.77 25.99
C GLN A 135 -4.48 -4.70 24.69
N PRO A 136 -5.83 -4.86 24.77
CA PRO A 136 -6.71 -4.63 23.65
C PRO A 136 -6.58 -3.22 23.07
N CYS A 137 -6.91 -3.08 21.78
CA CYS A 137 -7.05 -1.76 21.16
C CYS A 137 -8.29 -1.05 21.72
N LEU A 138 -8.19 0.26 21.95
CA LEU A 138 -9.25 1.04 22.61
C LEU A 138 -10.23 1.67 21.62
N GLY A 139 -9.83 1.84 20.35
CA GLY A 139 -10.64 2.54 19.37
C GLY A 139 -11.86 1.76 18.90
N PRO A 140 -12.98 2.45 18.63
CA PRO A 140 -14.17 1.81 18.09
C PRO A 140 -13.93 1.36 16.64
N GLY A 141 -14.58 0.26 16.26
CA GLY A 141 -14.58 -0.26 14.90
C GLY A 141 -13.56 -1.37 14.65
N PRO A 142 -13.07 -1.52 13.41
CA PRO A 142 -12.18 -2.62 13.04
C PRO A 142 -10.78 -2.46 13.64
N SER A 143 -10.01 -3.56 13.66
CA SER A 143 -8.61 -3.54 14.10
C SER A 143 -7.76 -2.54 13.30
N PRO A 144 -6.65 -1.99 13.86
CA PRO A 144 -5.88 -0.92 13.22
C PRO A 144 -5.45 -1.18 11.78
N SER A 145 -4.92 -2.38 11.48
CA SER A 145 -4.49 -2.74 10.12
C SER A 145 -5.67 -2.90 9.16
N ILE A 146 -6.84 -3.34 9.65
CA ILE A 146 -8.07 -3.40 8.84
C ILE A 146 -8.61 -1.99 8.59
N ALA A 147 -8.55 -1.10 9.59
CA ALA A 147 -8.96 0.30 9.41
C ALA A 147 -8.08 1.02 8.37
N ALA A 148 -6.76 0.82 8.43
CA ALA A 148 -5.83 1.30 7.43
C ALA A 148 -6.10 0.68 6.05
N GLY A 149 -6.29 -0.63 5.98
CA GLY A 149 -6.62 -1.32 4.74
C GLY A 149 -7.96 -0.88 4.12
N ALA A 150 -8.95 -0.56 4.93
CA ALA A 150 -10.21 0.01 4.45
C ALA A 150 -9.96 1.36 3.77
N SER A 151 -9.16 2.25 4.39
CA SER A 151 -8.78 3.53 3.78
C SER A 151 -7.88 3.39 2.54
N LEU A 152 -7.10 2.31 2.45
CA LEU A 152 -6.37 1.97 1.22
C LEU A 152 -7.33 1.58 0.10
N ILE A 153 -8.37 0.78 0.38
CA ILE A 153 -9.36 0.37 -0.64
C ILE A 153 -10.10 1.59 -1.16
N LEU A 154 -10.62 2.41 -0.25
CA LEU A 154 -11.33 3.64 -0.58
C LEU A 154 -10.96 4.72 0.44
N PRO A 155 -10.48 5.90 0.00
CA PRO A 155 -10.12 6.98 0.90
C PRO A 155 -11.26 7.33 1.86
N GLY A 156 -10.95 7.40 3.16
CA GLY A 156 -11.92 7.73 4.21
C GLY A 156 -12.82 6.58 4.69
N LEU A 157 -12.75 5.37 4.08
CA LEU A 157 -13.57 4.24 4.50
C LEU A 157 -13.20 3.73 5.91
N GLY A 158 -11.92 3.74 6.28
CA GLY A 158 -11.48 3.38 7.64
C GLY A 158 -12.11 4.31 8.70
N GLN A 159 -12.06 5.61 8.47
CA GLN A 159 -12.70 6.63 9.31
C GLN A 159 -14.22 6.40 9.39
N TYR A 160 -14.86 6.08 8.27
CA TYR A 160 -16.29 5.80 8.23
C TYR A 160 -16.66 4.58 9.08
N LEU A 161 -15.91 3.48 8.97
CA LEU A 161 -16.13 2.26 9.75
C LEU A 161 -15.86 2.44 11.26
N GLN A 162 -15.05 3.42 11.63
CA GLN A 162 -14.80 3.81 13.02
C GLN A 162 -15.90 4.71 13.61
N GLY A 163 -16.96 5.01 12.84
CA GLY A 163 -18.03 5.91 13.26
C GLY A 163 -17.74 7.40 12.98
N ARG A 164 -16.54 7.75 12.51
CA ARG A 164 -16.16 9.13 12.11
C ARG A 164 -16.69 9.46 10.71
N ARG A 165 -18.00 9.26 10.49
CA ARG A 165 -18.66 9.30 9.17
C ARG A 165 -18.45 10.61 8.41
N GLY A 166 -18.67 11.75 9.07
CA GLY A 166 -18.48 13.06 8.44
C GLY A 166 -17.04 13.28 7.98
N ARG A 167 -16.05 12.88 8.80
CA ARG A 167 -14.64 12.94 8.45
C ARG A 167 -14.29 12.00 7.30
N GLY A 168 -14.80 10.77 7.32
CA GLY A 168 -14.61 9.80 6.23
C GLY A 168 -15.13 10.31 4.89
N ILE A 169 -16.35 10.85 4.86
CA ILE A 169 -16.95 11.44 3.64
C ILE A 169 -16.13 12.64 3.16
N LEU A 170 -15.75 13.54 4.06
CA LEU A 170 -14.95 14.71 3.70
C LEU A 170 -13.61 14.31 3.08
N ILE A 171 -12.91 13.34 3.68
CA ILE A 171 -11.65 12.82 3.15
C ILE A 171 -11.84 12.20 1.76
N ALA A 172 -12.87 11.37 1.58
CA ALA A 172 -13.19 10.77 0.30
C ALA A 172 -13.39 11.83 -0.78
N LEU A 173 -14.21 12.85 -0.49
CA LEU A 173 -14.48 13.95 -1.40
C LEU A 173 -13.21 14.74 -1.75
N LEU A 174 -12.38 15.07 -0.75
CA LEU A 174 -11.17 15.86 -0.97
C LEU A 174 -10.14 15.10 -1.81
N LEU A 175 -9.87 13.84 -1.49
CA LEU A 175 -8.84 13.07 -2.19
C LEU A 175 -9.29 12.66 -3.59
N VAL A 176 -10.55 12.23 -3.75
CA VAL A 176 -11.09 11.88 -5.07
C VAL A 176 -11.20 13.13 -5.96
N SER A 177 -11.61 14.28 -5.43
CA SER A 177 -11.66 15.52 -6.22
C SER A 177 -10.27 15.98 -6.64
N LEU A 178 -9.28 15.97 -5.73
CA LEU A 178 -7.89 16.32 -6.04
C LEU A 178 -7.32 15.44 -7.16
N PHE A 179 -7.53 14.12 -7.04
CA PHE A 179 -7.13 13.16 -8.07
C PHE A 179 -7.86 13.39 -9.40
N THR A 180 -9.17 13.65 -9.35
CA THR A 180 -9.98 13.90 -10.56
C THR A 180 -9.50 15.16 -11.28
N VAL A 181 -9.22 16.24 -10.55
CA VAL A 181 -8.62 17.46 -11.12
C VAL A 181 -7.28 17.13 -11.77
N GLY A 182 -6.45 16.31 -11.12
CA GLY A 182 -5.20 15.83 -11.69
C GLY A 182 -5.39 15.08 -13.01
N CYS A 183 -6.35 14.16 -13.07
CA CYS A 183 -6.68 13.42 -14.28
C CYS A 183 -7.22 14.32 -15.39
N CYS A 184 -8.06 15.31 -15.08
CA CYS A 184 -8.56 16.27 -16.05
C CYS A 184 -7.43 17.16 -16.61
N MET A 185 -6.48 17.58 -15.78
CA MET A 185 -5.34 18.39 -16.22
C MET A 185 -4.33 17.57 -17.04
N GLY A 186 -4.15 16.30 -16.69
CA GLY A 186 -3.28 15.36 -17.39
C GLY A 186 -3.95 14.63 -18.57
N ASP A 187 -5.21 14.93 -18.90
CA ASP A 187 -6.02 14.21 -19.89
C ASP A 187 -5.96 12.67 -19.75
N GLY A 188 -5.94 12.19 -18.50
CA GLY A 188 -5.79 10.78 -18.14
C GLY A 188 -4.40 10.17 -18.36
N SER A 189 -3.47 10.88 -19.01
CA SER A 189 -2.10 10.39 -19.27
C SER A 189 -1.24 10.22 -18.02
N ASN A 190 -1.66 10.78 -16.88
CA ASN A 190 -0.99 10.66 -15.60
C ASN A 190 -1.04 9.25 -15.00
N LEU A 191 -1.94 8.39 -15.48
CA LEU A 191 -2.20 7.03 -14.98
C LEU A 191 -1.41 5.96 -15.75
N ASP A 192 -0.14 6.24 -16.03
CA ASP A 192 0.70 5.37 -16.83
C ASP A 192 2.04 5.13 -16.11
N ARG A 193 2.24 3.89 -15.63
CA ARG A 193 3.47 3.49 -14.92
C ARG A 193 4.69 3.54 -15.85
N GLN A 194 4.53 3.32 -17.15
CA GLN A 194 5.63 3.39 -18.12
C GLN A 194 6.15 4.82 -18.26
N ARG A 195 5.28 5.82 -18.18
CA ARG A 195 5.65 7.25 -18.30
C ARG A 195 6.06 7.86 -16.97
N HIS A 196 5.33 7.52 -15.91
CA HIS A 196 5.39 8.20 -14.62
C HIS A 196 5.70 7.23 -13.48
N PHE A 197 6.69 6.36 -13.68
CA PHE A 197 6.96 5.19 -12.83
C PHE A 197 6.85 5.42 -11.32
N TYR A 198 7.54 6.42 -10.77
CA TYR A 198 7.49 6.70 -9.32
C TYR A 198 6.24 7.47 -8.89
N TYR A 199 5.71 8.35 -9.73
CA TYR A 199 4.47 9.06 -9.43
C TYR A 199 3.26 8.12 -9.47
N TRP A 200 3.29 7.12 -10.34
CA TRP A 200 2.30 6.05 -10.38
C TRP A 200 2.26 5.29 -9.05
N ALA A 201 3.41 5.01 -8.43
CA ALA A 201 3.45 4.38 -7.11
C ALA A 201 2.74 5.23 -6.04
N GLY A 202 2.91 6.55 -6.09
CA GLY A 202 2.18 7.47 -5.22
C GLY A 202 0.68 7.49 -5.52
N GLN A 203 0.29 7.58 -6.79
CA GLN A 203 -1.11 7.55 -7.23
C GLN A 203 -1.82 6.24 -6.84
N PHE A 204 -1.12 5.11 -6.92
CA PHE A 204 -1.61 3.80 -6.55
C PHE A 204 -2.09 3.75 -5.07
N MET A 205 -1.47 4.53 -4.18
CA MET A 205 -1.89 4.62 -2.77
C MET A 205 -3.27 5.24 -2.57
N LEU A 206 -3.87 5.86 -3.61
CA LEU A 206 -5.26 6.32 -3.56
C LEU A 206 -6.26 5.14 -3.54
N GLY A 207 -5.85 3.95 -3.98
CA GLY A 207 -6.67 2.75 -3.92
C GLY A 207 -7.53 2.52 -5.16
N LEU A 208 -8.74 1.98 -4.94
CA LEU A 208 -9.69 1.67 -6.03
C LEU A 208 -9.99 2.86 -6.94
N PRO A 209 -10.13 4.12 -6.47
CA PRO A 209 -10.37 5.24 -7.39
C PRO A 209 -9.27 5.40 -8.44
N ALA A 210 -8.00 5.20 -8.08
CA ALA A 210 -6.91 5.26 -9.05
C ALA A 210 -6.93 4.04 -9.97
N LEU A 211 -7.05 2.84 -9.41
CA LEU A 211 -7.08 1.59 -10.18
C LEU A 211 -8.21 1.55 -11.20
N VAL A 212 -9.44 1.88 -10.79
CA VAL A 212 -10.61 1.87 -11.68
C VAL A 212 -10.42 2.88 -12.81
N THR A 213 -9.93 4.08 -12.50
CA THR A 213 -9.69 5.12 -13.51
C THR A 213 -8.59 4.72 -14.48
N GLU A 214 -7.51 4.08 -14.00
CA GLU A 214 -6.41 3.58 -14.84
C GLU A 214 -6.89 2.49 -15.80
N PHE A 215 -7.65 1.49 -15.33
CA PHE A 215 -8.15 0.44 -16.22
C PHE A 215 -9.23 0.93 -17.20
N ALA A 216 -9.97 1.99 -16.85
CA ALA A 216 -11.01 2.55 -17.71
C ALA A 216 -10.48 3.54 -18.76
N PHE A 217 -9.49 4.36 -18.38
CA PHE A 217 -9.04 5.52 -19.17
C PHE A 217 -7.52 5.65 -19.31
N GLY A 218 -6.75 4.80 -18.64
CA GLY A 218 -5.29 4.83 -18.69
C GLY A 218 -4.74 4.51 -20.08
N HIS A 219 -3.50 4.93 -20.32
CA HIS A 219 -2.75 4.68 -21.55
C HIS A 219 -3.31 5.33 -22.84
N PRO A 220 -3.76 6.60 -22.82
CA PRO A 220 -4.18 7.27 -24.05
C PRO A 220 -3.00 7.39 -25.04
N ARG A 221 -3.29 7.20 -26.33
CA ARG A 221 -2.31 7.47 -27.40
C ARG A 221 -2.08 8.97 -27.49
N MET A 222 -0.91 9.42 -27.06
CA MET A 222 -0.52 10.83 -27.10
C MET A 222 -0.28 11.27 -28.55
N SER A 223 -1.25 11.98 -29.14
CA SER A 223 -1.12 12.60 -30.48
C SER A 223 -0.87 14.11 -30.42
N PHE A 224 -0.86 14.70 -29.22
CA PHE A 224 -0.63 16.12 -28.98
C PHE A 224 0.05 16.33 -27.62
N GLU A 225 0.58 17.54 -27.41
CA GLU A 225 1.20 17.97 -26.15
C GLU A 225 0.13 18.43 -25.15
N ILE A 226 0.19 17.92 -23.91
CA ILE A 226 -0.76 18.26 -22.85
C ILE A 226 -0.17 19.39 -22.00
N ALA A 227 -0.82 20.56 -22.03
CA ALA A 227 -0.32 21.77 -21.38
C ALA A 227 -0.08 21.64 -19.87
N TYR A 228 -0.83 20.76 -19.18
CA TYR A 228 -0.78 20.60 -17.73
C TYR A 228 -0.42 19.18 -17.28
N ALA A 229 0.32 18.43 -18.11
CA ALA A 229 0.72 17.05 -17.82
C ALA A 229 1.40 16.91 -16.45
N ASP A 230 2.41 17.73 -16.17
CA ASP A 230 3.18 17.67 -14.91
C ASP A 230 2.31 17.96 -13.69
N ALA A 231 1.45 18.98 -13.79
CA ALA A 231 0.52 19.33 -12.72
C ALA A 231 -0.46 18.18 -12.45
N GLY A 232 -0.96 17.52 -13.51
CA GLY A 232 -1.86 16.37 -13.40
C GLY A 232 -1.23 15.22 -12.62
N VAL A 233 0.01 14.85 -12.99
CA VAL A 233 0.79 13.79 -12.34
C VAL A 233 1.07 14.11 -10.87
N VAL A 234 1.47 15.36 -10.58
CA VAL A 234 1.76 15.80 -9.21
C VAL A 234 0.50 15.75 -8.35
N LEU A 235 -0.63 16.30 -8.81
CA LEU A 235 -1.88 16.31 -8.05
C LEU A 235 -2.39 14.89 -7.75
N GLY A 236 -2.33 14.00 -8.74
CA GLY A 236 -2.68 12.59 -8.54
C GLY A 236 -1.79 11.92 -7.49
N CYS A 237 -0.48 12.13 -7.57
CA CYS A 237 0.47 11.55 -6.62
C CYS A 237 0.27 12.10 -5.20
N VAL A 238 0.05 13.41 -5.06
CA VAL A 238 -0.26 14.05 -3.78
C VAL A 238 -1.54 13.47 -3.17
N ALA A 239 -2.59 13.25 -3.97
CA ALA A 239 -3.82 12.62 -3.48
C ALA A 239 -3.58 11.24 -2.88
N GLY A 240 -2.78 10.39 -3.54
CA GLY A 240 -2.43 9.08 -3.02
C GLY A 240 -1.52 9.13 -1.78
N MET A 241 -0.53 10.01 -1.75
CA MET A 241 0.34 10.20 -0.58
C MET A 241 -0.42 10.74 0.64
N LEU A 242 -1.39 11.64 0.43
CA LEU A 242 -2.30 12.08 1.48
C LEU A 242 -3.18 10.92 1.98
N ASN A 243 -3.56 9.98 1.11
CA ASN A 243 -4.28 8.79 1.54
C ASN A 243 -3.45 7.91 2.49
N VAL A 244 -2.12 7.87 2.34
CA VAL A 244 -1.24 7.19 3.31
C VAL A 244 -1.36 7.84 4.69
N LEU A 245 -1.43 9.17 4.78
CA LEU A 245 -1.67 9.86 6.05
C LEU A 245 -3.05 9.53 6.65
N VAL A 246 -4.06 9.39 5.79
CA VAL A 246 -5.40 8.95 6.18
C VAL A 246 -5.39 7.51 6.72
N MET A 247 -4.62 6.62 6.11
CA MET A 247 -4.42 5.25 6.61
C MET A 247 -3.78 5.25 7.99
N LEU A 248 -2.75 6.09 8.20
CA LEU A 248 -2.08 6.24 9.51
C LEU A 248 -3.02 6.83 10.56
N ASP A 249 -3.85 7.81 10.22
CA ASP A 249 -4.89 8.34 11.11
C ASP A 249 -5.93 7.27 11.49
N ALA A 250 -6.38 6.46 10.53
CA ALA A 250 -7.28 5.35 10.80
C ALA A 250 -6.62 4.31 11.73
N PHE A 251 -5.36 3.95 11.45
CA PHE A 251 -4.59 3.04 12.29
C PHE A 251 -4.46 3.56 13.72
N HIS A 252 -4.02 4.81 13.87
CA HIS A 252 -3.77 5.42 15.17
C HIS A 252 -5.05 5.55 16.01
N TYR A 253 -6.16 5.97 15.39
CA TYR A 253 -7.45 6.10 16.07
C TYR A 253 -8.01 4.74 16.52
N ALA A 254 -7.87 3.69 15.71
CA ALA A 254 -8.24 2.34 16.12
C ALA A 254 -7.39 1.85 17.31
N GLU A 255 -6.11 2.26 17.34
CA GLU A 255 -5.17 1.84 18.38
C GLU A 255 -5.43 2.54 19.73
N HIS A 256 -5.63 3.86 19.74
CA HIS A 256 -5.71 4.68 20.97
C HIS A 256 -7.14 5.10 21.35
N GLY A 257 -8.08 5.04 20.40
CA GLY A 257 -9.44 5.54 20.60
C GLY A 257 -9.55 7.06 20.55
N PRO A 258 -10.73 7.62 20.85
CA PRO A 258 -10.91 9.05 20.95
C PRO A 258 -10.04 9.62 22.07
N GLU A 259 -9.40 10.76 21.83
CA GLU A 259 -8.71 11.51 22.89
C GLU A 259 -9.74 11.87 23.97
N THR A 260 -9.62 11.26 25.14
CA THR A 260 -10.39 11.67 26.31
C THR A 260 -9.83 13.01 26.74
N GLY A 261 -10.60 14.09 26.54
CA GLY A 261 -10.21 15.40 27.04
C GLY A 261 -10.04 15.34 28.56
N GLU A 262 -8.80 15.36 29.04
CA GLU A 262 -8.50 15.77 30.41
C GLU A 262 -8.84 17.27 30.50
N GLY A 263 -10.03 17.58 30.97
CA GLY A 263 -10.50 18.95 31.11
C GLY A 263 -11.86 19.04 31.78
N GLY A 264 -11.88 18.93 33.12
CA GLY A 264 -13.10 19.14 33.89
C GLY A 264 -13.09 18.66 35.35
N GLY A 265 -11.93 18.34 35.94
CA GLY A 265 -11.79 17.94 37.34
C GLY A 265 -11.09 19.02 38.17
N HIS A 266 -11.66 20.21 38.27
CA HIS A 266 -11.37 21.13 39.38
C HIS A 266 -12.62 21.21 40.25
N THR A 267 -12.74 20.23 41.13
CA THR A 267 -13.49 20.36 42.37
C THR A 267 -12.50 20.67 43.48
N THR A 268 -12.39 21.96 43.82
CA THR A 268 -12.30 22.51 45.20
C THR A 268 -12.48 24.01 45.11
#